data_AF-A0A523FF18-F1
#
_entry.id   AF-A0A523FF18-F1
#
_cell.length_a   1.000
_cell.length_b   1.000
_cell.length_c   1.000
_cell.angle_alpha   90.00
_cell.angle_beta   90.00
_cell.angle_gamma   90.00
#
_symmetry.space_group_name_H-M   'P 1'
#
loop_
_entity.id
_entity.type
_entity.pdbx_description
1 polymer ?
#
loop_
_entity_poly.entity_id
_entity_poly.type
_entity_poly.pdbx_seq_one_letter_code
_entity_poly.pdbx_strand_id
1 'polypeptide(L)'
;MLSDKDRIFTNLYCAGDPGLAGARARGDWDGTKAILARGRDAIIDEIKESGLRGRGGAGFPTGLKWSFMPKETDGRPSYLVINADESEPGTCKDRDILRHDPHK
;
A
#
# COMPACT_ATOMS: atom_id res chain seq x y z
N MET A 1 -0.99 22.60 6.19
CA MET A 1 0.25 21.81 6.39
C MET A 1 -0.15 20.47 6.95
N LEU A 2 0.44 19.35 6.49
CA LEU A 2 0.12 18.01 7.00
C LEU A 2 0.60 17.84 8.44
N SER A 3 -0.24 17.36 9.36
CA SER A 3 0.17 17.13 10.74
C SER A 3 0.82 15.76 10.91
N ASP A 4 1.65 15.57 11.94
CA ASP A 4 2.42 14.32 12.11
C ASP A 4 1.53 13.09 12.29
N LYS A 5 0.38 13.24 12.97
CA LYS A 5 -0.61 12.18 13.13
C LYS A 5 -1.29 11.77 11.81
N ASP A 6 -1.23 12.61 10.78
CA ASP A 6 -1.85 12.34 9.47
C ASP A 6 -0.85 11.66 8.50
N ARG A 7 0.40 11.46 8.92
CA ARG A 7 1.42 10.79 8.10
C ARG A 7 1.18 9.28 8.11
N ILE A 8 1.04 8.69 6.93
CA ILE A 8 0.84 7.24 6.76
C ILE A 8 2.14 6.46 7.02
N PHE A 9 3.27 6.94 6.50
CA PHE A 9 4.60 6.35 6.71
C PHE A 9 5.24 6.92 7.97
N THR A 10 4.95 6.26 9.08
CA THR A 10 5.28 6.74 10.42
C THR A 10 6.73 6.44 10.84
N ASN A 11 7.36 5.41 10.28
CA ASN A 11 8.75 5.04 10.62
C ASN A 11 9.75 5.32 9.50
N LEU A 12 9.47 6.27 8.60
CA LEU A 12 10.27 6.51 7.40
C LEU A 12 11.76 6.80 7.68
N TYR A 13 12.07 7.36 8.86
CA TYR A 13 13.44 7.68 9.29
C TYR A 13 14.05 6.66 10.27
N CYS A 14 13.43 5.48 10.43
CA CYS A 14 13.88 4.44 11.37
C CYS A 14 14.00 4.92 12.82
N ALA A 15 13.07 5.76 13.28
CA ALA A 15 13.05 6.25 14.65
C ALA A 15 12.62 5.17 15.67
N GLY A 16 11.92 4.13 15.20
CA GLY A 16 11.51 2.96 15.98
C GLY A 16 11.88 1.64 15.29
N ASP A 17 11.50 0.53 15.93
CA ASP A 17 11.76 -0.83 15.44
C ASP A 17 11.05 -1.11 14.10
N PRO A 18 11.76 -1.45 13.01
CA PRO A 18 11.16 -1.82 11.74
C PRO A 18 10.57 -3.23 11.73
N GLY A 19 10.85 -4.05 12.75
CA GLY A 19 10.31 -5.40 12.88
C GLY A 19 8.84 -5.44 13.27
N LEU A 20 8.29 -6.66 13.33
CA LEU A 20 6.86 -6.90 13.56
C LEU A 20 6.35 -6.30 14.88
N ALA A 21 7.17 -6.29 15.93
CA ALA A 21 6.78 -5.73 17.22
C ALA A 21 6.57 -4.22 17.12
N GLY A 22 7.53 -3.49 16.54
CA GLY A 22 7.40 -2.07 16.27
C GLY A 22 6.25 -1.75 15.31
N ALA A 23 6.05 -2.54 14.26
CA ALA A 23 4.95 -2.37 13.30
C ALA A 23 3.58 -2.45 13.99
N ARG A 24 3.36 -3.49 14.82
CA ARG A 24 2.13 -3.65 15.59
C ARG A 24 1.90 -2.49 16.56
N ALA A 25 2.97 -1.98 17.20
CA ALA A 25 2.87 -0.82 18.07
C ALA A 25 2.46 0.47 17.33
N ARG A 26 2.71 0.56 16.01
CA ARG A 26 2.28 1.65 15.13
C ARG A 26 0.89 1.43 14.51
N GLY A 27 0.21 0.33 14.84
CA GLY A 27 -1.10 -0.01 14.30
C GLY A 27 -1.06 -0.80 12.98
N ASP A 28 0.12 -1.26 12.54
CA ASP A 28 0.21 -2.10 11.36
C ASP A 28 -0.35 -3.50 11.66
N TRP A 29 -0.92 -4.14 10.63
CA TRP A 29 -1.68 -5.40 10.73
C TRP A 29 -2.99 -5.33 11.54
N ASP A 30 -3.34 -4.17 12.11
CA ASP A 30 -4.59 -3.99 12.84
C ASP A 30 -5.81 -4.10 11.90
N GLY A 31 -6.87 -4.75 12.38
CA GLY A 31 -8.14 -4.89 11.64
C GLY A 31 -8.06 -5.63 10.29
N THR A 32 -6.91 -6.14 9.85
CA THR A 32 -6.71 -6.72 8.51
C THR A 32 -7.66 -7.87 8.21
N LYS A 33 -7.99 -8.71 9.21
CA LYS A 33 -9.00 -9.77 9.07
C LYS A 33 -10.38 -9.21 8.71
N ALA A 34 -10.80 -8.11 9.35
CA ALA A 34 -12.08 -7.47 9.07
C ALA A 34 -12.07 -6.79 7.69
N ILE A 35 -10.94 -6.20 7.29
CA ILE A 35 -10.75 -5.62 5.95
C ILE A 35 -10.91 -6.71 4.88
N LEU A 36 -10.25 -7.86 5.04
CA LEU A 36 -10.39 -8.99 4.11
C LEU A 36 -11.84 -9.50 4.05
N ALA A 37 -12.55 -9.50 5.17
CA ALA A 37 -13.95 -9.94 5.23
C ALA A 37 -14.93 -8.99 4.50
N ARG A 38 -14.56 -7.73 4.23
CA ARG A 38 -15.36 -6.81 3.40
C ARG A 38 -15.52 -7.30 1.96
N GLY A 39 -14.58 -8.12 1.49
CA GLY A 39 -14.55 -8.65 0.13
C GLY A 39 -13.95 -7.68 -0.89
N ARG A 40 -13.55 -8.24 -2.05
CA ARG A 40 -12.81 -7.54 -3.10
C ARG A 40 -13.49 -6.26 -3.58
N ASP A 41 -14.77 -6.35 -3.93
CA ASP A 41 -15.47 -5.25 -4.61
C ASP A 41 -15.60 -4.03 -3.67
N ALA A 42 -15.90 -4.25 -2.39
CA ALA A 42 -15.95 -3.19 -1.39
C ALA A 42 -14.58 -2.50 -1.16
N ILE A 43 -13.47 -3.27 -1.20
CA ILE A 43 -12.12 -2.71 -1.09
C ILE A 43 -11.78 -1.85 -2.31
N ILE A 44 -12.13 -2.33 -3.52
CA ILE A 44 -11.86 -1.59 -4.76
C ILE A 44 -12.64 -0.26 -4.77
N ASP A 45 -13.89 -0.27 -4.35
CA ASP A 45 -14.73 0.92 -4.35
C ASP A 45 -14.27 1.96 -3.32
N GLU A 46 -13.86 1.54 -2.11
CA GLU A 46 -13.21 2.42 -1.13
C GLU A 46 -11.97 3.13 -1.73
N ILE A 47 -11.12 2.41 -2.48
CA ILE A 47 -9.91 2.98 -3.08
C ILE A 47 -10.23 3.92 -4.26
N LYS A 48 -11.34 3.71 -4.95
CA LYS A 48 -11.84 4.67 -5.94
C LYS A 48 -12.34 5.94 -5.26
N GLU A 49 -13.13 5.79 -4.19
CA GLU A 49 -13.68 6.89 -3.39
C GLU A 49 -12.57 7.72 -2.73
N SER A 50 -11.48 7.09 -2.30
CA SER A 50 -10.32 7.78 -1.72
C SER A 50 -9.58 8.67 -2.74
N GLY A 51 -9.85 8.54 -4.04
CA GLY A 51 -9.19 9.29 -5.10
C GLY A 51 -7.70 8.96 -5.27
N LEU A 52 -7.23 7.78 -4.79
CA LEU A 52 -5.82 7.43 -4.85
C LEU A 52 -5.36 7.29 -6.31
N ARG A 53 -4.22 7.93 -6.61
CA ARG A 53 -3.54 7.85 -7.91
C ARG A 53 -2.19 7.15 -7.76
N GLY A 54 -1.73 6.51 -8.82
CA GLY A 54 -0.46 5.78 -8.86
C GLY A 54 0.73 6.66 -8.44
N ARG A 55 1.64 6.08 -7.66
CA ARG A 55 2.82 6.76 -7.08
C ARG A 55 4.13 6.53 -7.84
N GLY A 56 4.10 5.72 -8.90
CA GLY A 56 5.23 5.45 -9.79
C GLY A 56 5.27 6.34 -11.04
N GLY A 57 4.95 7.63 -10.92
CA GLY A 57 5.02 8.60 -12.03
C GLY A 57 3.82 8.66 -12.97
N ALA A 58 3.25 7.52 -13.40
CA ALA A 58 2.13 7.49 -14.37
C ALA A 58 0.84 8.14 -13.86
N GLY A 59 0.64 8.24 -12.53
CA GLY A 59 -0.50 8.95 -11.95
C GLY A 59 -1.88 8.36 -12.28
N PHE A 60 -1.96 7.12 -12.75
CA PHE A 60 -3.22 6.46 -13.12
C PHE A 60 -4.08 6.18 -11.87
N PRO A 61 -5.42 6.33 -11.91
CA PRO A 61 -6.28 6.06 -10.75
C PRO A 61 -6.17 4.60 -10.27
N THR A 62 -5.77 4.41 -9.01
CA THR A 62 -5.40 3.09 -8.47
C THR A 62 -6.59 2.14 -8.40
N GLY A 63 -7.74 2.60 -7.86
CA GLY A 63 -8.94 1.77 -7.76
C GLY A 63 -9.52 1.35 -9.11
N LEU A 64 -9.43 2.23 -10.12
CA LEU A 64 -9.81 1.89 -11.50
C LEU A 64 -8.89 0.81 -12.07
N LYS A 65 -7.57 0.95 -11.88
CA LYS A 65 -6.58 -0.06 -12.32
C LYS A 65 -6.88 -1.43 -11.73
N TRP A 66 -7.19 -1.48 -10.43
CA TRP A 66 -7.49 -2.75 -9.74
C TRP A 66 -8.78 -3.40 -10.25
N SER A 67 -9.76 -2.61 -10.69
CA SER A 67 -11.02 -3.11 -11.23
C SER A 67 -10.91 -3.83 -12.58
N PHE A 68 -9.77 -3.72 -13.27
CA PHE A 68 -9.53 -4.43 -14.53
C PHE A 68 -9.20 -5.91 -14.34
N MET A 69 -8.88 -6.34 -13.12
CA MET A 69 -8.62 -7.76 -12.87
C MET A 69 -9.90 -8.58 -13.11
N PRO A 70 -9.82 -9.70 -13.86
CA PRO A 70 -10.97 -10.53 -14.14
C PRO A 70 -11.68 -10.97 -12.85
N LYS A 71 -13.01 -10.83 -12.83
CA LYS A 71 -13.80 -11.25 -11.66
C LYS A 71 -13.85 -12.77 -11.53
N GLU A 72 -14.08 -13.41 -12.67
CA GLU A 72 -14.10 -14.87 -12.84
C GLU A 72 -12.72 -15.36 -13.27
N THR A 73 -12.29 -16.47 -12.69
CA THR A 73 -11.07 -17.15 -13.12
C THR A 73 -11.37 -18.02 -14.34
N ASP A 74 -10.48 -18.00 -15.31
CA ASP A 74 -10.46 -18.95 -16.43
C ASP A 74 -9.58 -20.18 -16.13
N GLY A 75 -9.34 -20.44 -14.85
CA GLY A 75 -8.42 -21.48 -14.37
C GLY A 75 -6.98 -20.98 -14.19
N ARG A 76 -6.64 -19.76 -14.63
CA ARG A 76 -5.31 -19.17 -14.41
C ARG A 76 -5.25 -18.45 -13.06
N PRO A 77 -4.14 -18.61 -12.31
CA PRO A 77 -3.92 -17.84 -11.10
C PRO A 77 -3.70 -16.36 -11.44
N SER A 78 -4.31 -15.49 -10.63
CA SER A 78 -4.03 -14.05 -10.67
C SER A 78 -2.81 -13.74 -9.80
N TYR A 79 -1.94 -12.86 -10.30
CA TYR A 79 -0.73 -12.44 -9.59
C TYR A 79 -0.77 -10.94 -9.30
N LEU A 80 -0.16 -10.56 -8.17
CA LEU A 80 0.12 -9.18 -7.82
C LEU A 80 1.64 -8.97 -7.81
N VAL A 81 2.12 -8.12 -8.70
CA VAL A 81 3.53 -7.71 -8.72
C VAL A 81 3.62 -6.32 -8.10
N ILE A 82 4.35 -6.22 -7.00
CA ILE A 82 4.69 -4.94 -6.37
C ILE A 82 5.99 -4.45 -7.01
N ASN A 83 5.93 -3.28 -7.66
CA ASN A 83 7.14 -2.67 -8.20
C ASN A 83 7.93 -2.01 -7.07
N ALA A 84 9.12 -2.53 -6.80
CA ALA A 84 10.09 -2.02 -5.85
C ALA A 84 11.39 -1.59 -6.53
N ASP A 85 11.44 -1.61 -7.87
CA ASP A 85 12.54 -1.07 -8.64
C ASP A 85 12.40 0.46 -8.71
N GLU A 86 13.13 1.14 -7.83
CA GLU A 86 13.19 2.60 -7.72
C GLU A 86 14.48 3.10 -8.41
N SER A 87 14.59 2.83 -9.70
CA SER A 87 15.80 3.12 -10.49
C SER A 87 15.80 4.53 -11.10
N GLU A 88 14.74 5.31 -10.88
CA GLU A 88 14.63 6.67 -11.39
C GLU A 88 15.62 7.64 -10.69
N PRO A 89 16.33 8.51 -11.43
CA PRO A 89 17.22 9.49 -10.82
C PRO A 89 16.49 10.42 -9.84
N GLY A 90 16.95 10.44 -8.59
CA GLY A 90 16.40 11.32 -7.54
C GLY A 90 15.22 10.74 -6.76
N THR A 91 14.78 9.52 -7.04
CA THR A 91 13.78 8.83 -6.21
C THR A 91 14.42 8.03 -5.08
N CYS A 92 13.81 8.09 -3.91
CA CYS A 92 14.26 7.40 -2.70
C CYS A 92 13.14 6.97 -1.74
N LYS A 93 11.88 7.16 -2.16
CA LYS A 93 10.69 6.94 -1.34
C LYS A 93 10.50 5.44 -1.05
N ASP A 94 10.72 4.58 -2.04
CA ASP A 94 10.45 3.15 -1.94
C ASP A 94 11.54 2.49 -1.10
N ARG A 95 12.81 2.88 -1.30
CA ARG A 95 13.94 2.39 -0.52
C ARG A 95 13.73 2.54 0.98
N ASP A 96 13.26 3.71 1.42
CA ASP A 96 13.13 4.00 2.85
C ASP A 96 11.89 3.32 3.46
N ILE A 97 10.82 3.11 2.67
CA ILE A 97 9.68 2.27 3.09
C ILE A 97 10.14 0.81 3.28
N LEU A 98 10.87 0.25 2.31
CA LEU A 98 11.33 -1.15 2.38
C LEU A 98 12.29 -1.40 3.55
N ARG A 99 13.11 -0.42 3.92
CA ARG A 99 14.10 -0.58 4.99
C ARG A 99 13.52 -0.30 6.37
N HIS A 100 12.67 0.72 6.50
CA HIS A 100 12.30 1.26 7.80
C HIS A 100 10.84 1.00 8.17
N ASP A 101 9.96 0.72 7.21
CA ASP A 101 8.54 0.41 7.46
C ASP A 101 8.01 -0.75 6.59
N PRO A 102 8.68 -1.92 6.55
CA PRO A 102 8.38 -3.00 5.62
C PRO A 102 7.04 -3.73 5.87
N HIS A 103 6.38 -3.44 6.99
CA HIS A 103 5.16 -4.11 7.44
C HIS A 103 3.87 -3.35 7.13
N LYS A 104 3.97 -2.15 6.53
CA LYS A 104 2.82 -1.33 6.12
C LYS A 104 1.95 -1.99 5.06
#